data_AF-A0A1Y4NLS0-F1
#
_entry.id   AF-A0A1Y4NLS0-F1
#
_cell.length_a   1.000
_cell.length_b   1.000
_cell.length_c   1.000
_cell.angle_alpha   90.00
_cell.angle_beta   90.00
_cell.angle_gamma   90.00
#
_symmetry.space_group_name_H-M   'P 1'
#
loop_
_entity.id
_entity.type
_entity.pdbx_description
1 polymer ?
#
loop_
_entity_poly.entity_id
_entity_poly.type
_entity_poly.pdbx_seq_one_letter_code
_entity_poly.pdbx_strand_id
1 'polypeptide(L)'
;MSYLILIICWIDRAFTTLIFLPMLYILYRKFRPTKPWTPRTMRLYLVCKVLVILFLVRIFCAGFIFTPVNFERFTDSGLFPLIKAIFYSDWP
;
A
#
# COMPACT_ATOMS: atom_id res chain seq x y z
N MET A 1 -11.39 13.20 -15.72
CA MET A 1 -11.17 12.44 -14.48
C MET A 1 -10.60 11.03 -14.70
N SER A 2 -10.75 10.39 -15.87
CA SER A 2 -10.33 9.00 -16.09
C SER A 2 -8.82 8.73 -16.08
N TYR A 3 -7.98 9.67 -16.54
CA TYR A 3 -6.53 9.43 -16.63
C TYR A 3 -5.84 9.38 -15.26
N LEU A 4 -6.25 10.25 -14.34
CA LEU A 4 -5.71 10.31 -12.99
C LEU A 4 -6.09 9.05 -12.19
N ILE A 5 -7.32 8.56 -12.34
CA ILE A 5 -7.79 7.30 -11.75
C ILE A 5 -6.98 6.12 -12.26
N LEU A 6 -6.75 6.03 -13.58
CA LEU A 6 -5.92 4.98 -14.18
C LEU A 6 -4.49 4.97 -13.64
N ILE A 7 -3.88 6.15 -13.51
CA ILE A 7 -2.53 6.29 -12.93
C ILE A 7 -2.53 5.78 -11.48
N ILE A 8 -3.53 6.12 -10.69
CA ILE A 8 -3.63 5.68 -9.29
C ILE A 8 -3.80 4.16 -9.20
N CYS A 9 -4.68 3.55 -10.00
CA CYS A 9 -4.82 2.09 -10.04
C CYS A 9 -3.50 1.41 -10.43
N TRP A 10 -2.79 1.96 -11.41
CA TRP A 10 -1.48 1.45 -11.82
C TRP A 10 -0.45 1.55 -10.69
N ILE A 11 -0.43 2.67 -9.96
CA ILE A 11 0.47 2.86 -8.82
C ILE A 11 0.13 1.89 -7.68
N ASP A 12 -1.15 1.74 -7.31
CA ASP A 12 -1.56 0.78 -6.26
C ASP A 12 -1.21 -0.65 -6.67
N ARG A 13 -1.46 -1.02 -7.93
CA ARG A 13 -1.09 -2.34 -8.45
C ARG A 13 0.42 -2.57 -8.43
N ALA A 14 1.21 -1.58 -8.85
CA ALA A 14 2.67 -1.67 -8.79
C ALA A 14 3.16 -1.77 -7.34
N PHE A 15 2.60 -0.96 -6.43
CA PHE A 15 2.94 -0.96 -5.01
C PHE A 15 2.65 -2.32 -4.35
N THR A 16 1.44 -2.84 -4.54
CA THR A 16 1.02 -4.14 -4.00
C THR A 16 1.79 -5.31 -4.61
N THR A 17 2.15 -5.23 -5.90
CA THR A 17 2.96 -6.27 -6.56
C THR A 17 4.42 -6.23 -6.11
N LEU A 18 4.99 -5.06 -5.84
CA LEU A 18 6.41 -4.89 -5.51
C LEU A 18 6.71 -4.84 -4.01
N ILE A 19 5.69 -4.86 -3.14
CA ILE A 19 5.86 -4.76 -1.68
C ILE A 19 6.74 -5.86 -1.09
N PHE A 20 6.83 -7.01 -1.75
CA PHE A 20 7.70 -8.10 -1.33
C PHE A 20 9.18 -7.68 -1.28
N LEU A 21 9.62 -6.73 -2.12
CA LEU A 21 11.02 -6.25 -2.12
C LEU A 21 11.38 -5.56 -0.79
N PRO A 22 10.64 -4.54 -0.31
CA PRO A 22 10.80 -3.99 1.03
C PRO A 22 10.76 -5.04 2.15
N MET A 23 9.83 -6.01 2.08
CA MET A 23 9.71 -7.05 3.10
C MET A 23 10.95 -7.97 3.13
N LEU A 24 11.40 -8.44 1.97
CA LEU A 24 12.60 -9.25 1.84
C LEU A 24 13.84 -8.50 2.31
N TYR A 25 13.95 -7.21 2.00
CA TYR A 25 15.07 -6.40 2.48
C TYR A 25 15.11 -6.27 4.01
N ILE A 26 13.97 -6.03 4.65
CA ILE A 26 13.86 -5.99 6.13
C ILE A 26 14.26 -7.34 6.71
N LEU A 27 13.75 -8.43 6.15
CA LEU A 27 14.03 -9.79 6.60
C LEU A 27 15.52 -10.14 6.45
N TYR A 28 16.10 -9.83 5.29
CA TYR A 28 17.52 -10.00 5.01
C TYR A 28 18.39 -9.27 6.03
N ARG A 29 18.07 -8.00 6.33
CA ARG A 29 18.80 -7.21 7.33
C ARG A 29 18.65 -7.77 8.75
N LYS A 30 17.48 -8.34 9.09
CA LYS A 30 17.25 -8.98 10.39
C LYS A 30 18.11 -10.23 10.57
N PHE A 31 18.31 -11.03 9.53
CA PHE A 31 19.12 -12.26 9.59
C PHE A 31 20.62 -12.04 9.35
N ARG A 32 21.04 -10.87 8.84
CA ARG A 32 22.45 -10.50 8.63
C ARG A 32 22.85 -9.29 9.49
N PRO A 33 22.94 -9.42 10.83
CA PRO A 33 23.30 -8.32 11.73
C PRO A 33 24.77 -7.89 11.64
N THR A 34 25.62 -8.62 10.91
CA THR A 34 27.08 -8.51 10.94
C THR A 34 27.67 -7.24 10.30
N LYS A 35 26.89 -6.41 9.59
CA LYS A 35 27.40 -5.16 9.00
C LYS A 35 26.93 -3.93 9.80
N PRO A 36 27.85 -3.02 10.18
CA PRO A 36 27.47 -1.76 10.82
C PRO A 36 26.51 -0.96 9.94
N TRP A 37 25.57 -0.27 10.58
CA TRP A 37 24.57 0.53 9.88
C TRP A 37 25.19 1.80 9.34
N THR A 38 25.28 1.91 8.01
CA THR A 38 25.59 3.20 7.39
C THR A 38 24.35 4.08 7.38
N PRO A 39 24.48 5.42 7.41
CA PRO A 39 23.35 6.35 7.35
C PRO A 39 22.42 6.11 6.14
N ARG A 40 22.97 5.62 5.02
CA ARG A 40 22.21 5.25 3.81
C ARG A 40 21.38 3.99 4.06
N THR A 41 21.97 2.94 4.61
CA THR A 41 21.24 1.69 4.92
C THR A 41 20.16 1.87 5.97
N MET A 42 20.36 2.77 6.94
CA MET A 42 19.36 3.11 7.94
C MET A 42 18.16 3.83 7.32
N ARG A 43 18.41 4.83 6.46
CA ARG A 43 17.34 5.52 5.71
C ARG A 43 16.56 4.55 4.83
N LEU A 44 17.24 3.71 4.06
CA LEU A 44 16.58 2.70 3.22
C LEU A 44 15.72 1.75 4.05
N TYR A 45 16.23 1.27 5.19
CA TYR A 45 15.47 0.41 6.09
C TYR A 45 14.23 1.08 6.66
N LEU A 46 14.32 2.35 7.05
CA LEU A 46 13.16 3.14 7.50
C LEU A 46 12.13 3.29 6.37
N VAL A 47 12.57 3.61 5.15
CA VAL A 47 11.68 3.67 3.98
C VAL A 47 10.99 2.33 3.75
N CYS A 48 11.72 1.22 3.78
CA CYS A 48 11.13 -0.12 3.65
C CYS A 48 10.10 -0.39 4.76
N LYS A 49 10.38 -0.03 6.01
CA LYS A 49 9.42 -0.19 7.11
C LYS A 49 8.16 0.65 6.89
N VAL A 50 8.30 1.90 6.47
CA VAL A 50 7.17 2.79 6.16
C VAL A 50 6.31 2.19 5.04
N LEU A 51 6.92 1.70 3.96
CA LEU A 51 6.19 1.05 2.86
C LEU A 51 5.41 -0.17 3.34
N VAL A 52 6.01 -1.03 4.17
CA VAL A 52 5.31 -2.20 4.74
C VAL A 52 4.17 -1.78 5.66
N ILE A 53 4.35 -0.76 6.50
CA ILE A 53 3.28 -0.24 7.36
C ILE A 53 2.12 0.30 6.50
N LEU A 54 2.41 1.08 5.46
CA LEU A 54 1.40 1.57 4.52
C LEU A 54 0.63 0.43 3.86
N PHE A 55 1.32 -0.65 3.48
CA PHE A 55 0.68 -1.84 2.92
C PHE A 55 -0.23 -2.55 3.93
N LEU A 56 0.18 -2.67 5.19
CA LEU A 56 -0.66 -3.24 6.25
C LEU A 56 -1.92 -2.39 6.49
N VAL A 57 -1.77 -1.07 6.53
CA VAL A 57 -2.91 -0.14 6.62
C VAL A 57 -3.84 -0.32 5.42
N ARG A 58 -3.29 -0.45 4.20
CA ARG A 58 -4.07 -0.72 2.99
C ARG A 58 -4.86 -2.02 3.09
N ILE A 59 -4.27 -3.11 3.58
CA ILE A 59 -4.97 -4.38 3.83
C ILE A 59 -6.08 -4.20 4.87
N PHE A 60 -5.79 -3.50 5.97
CA PHE A 60 -6.77 -3.23 7.02
C PHE A 60 -7.96 -2.44 6.46
N CYS A 61 -7.71 -1.36 5.70
CA CYS A 61 -8.75 -0.58 5.06
C CYS A 61 -9.60 -1.43 4.10
N ALA A 62 -8.97 -2.26 3.26
CA ALA A 62 -9.68 -3.15 2.34
C ALA A 62 -10.53 -4.21 3.06
N GLY A 63 -9.99 -4.81 4.13
CA GLY A 63 -10.65 -5.92 4.83
C GLY A 63 -11.69 -5.50 5.87
N PHE A 64 -11.52 -4.34 6.51
CA PHE A 64 -12.36 -3.92 7.64
C PHE A 64 -13.25 -2.73 7.34
N ILE A 65 -12.81 -1.78 6.51
CA ILE A 65 -13.52 -0.50 6.30
C ILE A 65 -14.29 -0.52 4.98
N PHE A 66 -13.60 -0.86 3.89
CA PHE A 66 -14.11 -0.82 2.52
C PHE A 66 -14.61 -2.19 2.07
N THR A 67 -15.54 -2.74 2.83
CA THR A 67 -16.27 -3.96 2.47
C THR A 67 -17.50 -3.63 1.62
N PRO A 68 -18.00 -4.57 0.80
CA PRO A 68 -19.22 -4.35 0.00
C PRO A 68 -20.43 -3.90 0.83
N VAL A 69 -20.52 -4.37 2.08
CA VAL A 69 -21.59 -4.01 3.03
C VAL A 69 -21.56 -2.52 3.39
N ASN A 70 -20.37 -1.92 3.41
CA ASN A 70 -20.19 -0.51 3.74
C ASN A 70 -20.17 0.40 2.50
N PHE A 71 -20.30 -0.14 1.29
CA PHE A 71 -20.13 0.60 0.04
C PHE A 71 -21.08 1.81 -0.08
N GLU A 72 -22.37 1.60 0.19
CA GLU A 72 -23.40 2.65 0.16
C GLU A 72 -23.12 3.79 1.15
N ARG A 73 -22.37 3.52 2.21
CA ARG A 73 -22.01 4.53 3.20
C ARG A 73 -20.91 5.48 2.70
N PHE A 74 -20.17 5.08 1.68
CA PHE A 74 -19.07 5.85 1.11
C PHE A 74 -19.41 6.49 -0.23
N THR A 75 -20.51 6.11 -0.89
CA THR A 75 -20.95 6.70 -2.17
C THR A 75 -21.24 8.20 -2.07
N ASP A 76 -21.66 8.68 -0.90
CA ASP A 76 -21.98 10.10 -0.68
C ASP A 76 -20.74 10.95 -0.37
N SER A 77 -19.55 10.35 -0.29
CA SER A 77 -18.31 11.05 0.04
C SER A 77 -17.60 11.61 -1.20
N GLY A 78 -17.04 12.82 -1.10
CA GLY A 78 -16.23 13.39 -2.20
C GLY A 78 -14.95 12.59 -2.52
N LEU A 79 -14.52 11.71 -1.62
CA LEU A 79 -13.38 10.80 -1.81
C LEU A 79 -13.77 9.48 -2.49
N PHE A 80 -15.06 9.26 -2.75
CA PHE A 80 -15.57 8.02 -3.33
C PHE A 80 -14.88 7.60 -4.64
N PRO A 81 -14.58 8.51 -5.60
CA PRO A 81 -13.89 8.11 -6.83
C PRO A 81 -12.50 7.49 -6.58
N LEU A 82 -11.79 7.98 -5.56
CA LEU A 82 -10.48 7.46 -5.16
C LEU A 82 -10.62 6.10 -4.45
N ILE A 83 -11.57 6.00 -3.52
CA ILE A 83 -11.84 4.75 -2.80
C ILE A 83 -12.29 3.66 -3.77
N LYS A 84 -13.17 4.01 -4.73
CA LYS A 84 -13.61 3.10 -5.79
C LYS A 84 -12.43 2.63 -6.64
N ALA A 85 -11.55 3.54 -7.04
CA ALA A 85 -10.37 3.20 -7.83
C ALA A 85 -9.41 2.24 -7.11
N ILE A 86 -9.20 2.42 -5.80
CA ILE A 86 -8.19 1.66 -5.03
C ILE A 86 -8.75 0.35 -4.48
N PHE A 87 -10.00 0.34 -3.99
CA PHE A 87 -10.56 -0.77 -3.22
C PHE A 87 -11.70 -1.52 -3.93
N TYR A 88 -12.34 -0.90 -4.92
CA TYR A 88 -13.49 -1.49 -5.65
C TYR A 88 -13.28 -1.49 -7.17
N SER A 89 -12.02 -1.55 -7.64
CA SER A 89 -11.69 -1.48 -9.08
C SER A 89 -12.34 -2.58 -9.91
N ASP A 90 -12.61 -3.72 -9.29
CA ASP A 90 -13.15 -4.92 -9.94
C ASP A 90 -14.68 -5.07 -9.74
N TRP A 91 -15.32 -4.08 -9.10
CA TRP A 91 -16.77 -4.08 -8.87
C TRP A 91 -17.51 -3.71 -10.17
N PRO A 92 -18.53 -4.48 -10.59
CA PRO A 92 -19.28 -4.26 -11.83
C PRO A 92 -19.98 -2.88 -11.89
#